data_AF-A0AAN0SX33-F1
#
_entry.id   AF-A0AAN0SX33-F1
#
_cell.length_a   1.000
_cell.length_b   1.000
_cell.length_c   1.000
_cell.angle_alpha   90.00
_cell.angle_beta   90.00
_cell.angle_gamma   90.00
#
_symmetry.space_group_name_H-M   'P 1'
#
loop_
_entity.id
_entity.type
_entity.pdbx_description
1 polymer ?
#
loop_
_entity_poly.entity_id
_entity_poly.type
_entity_poly.pdbx_seq_one_letter_code
_entity_poly.pdbx_strand_id
1 'polypeptide(L)'
;MKKITRRDFLKTGMRTCLYSFITTSIGYYYAKYIEPHLLSFTEHTLKSQLIPKSFHGMKILQFSDLHLGYYFSLQHLSKIVSKINAVKPDIVLFTGDLIDNYQTYTDTPFVASILKNIQAPFGKFSIYGNHDHGGYGTEYYEHIMRESGFELLLNSEKRIRLLDNSEISIFGLDDILLGKPKIEKTLQRARQTTYNIVLVHEPDIAPQIANYPVNLQLSGHSHGGQVQIPFLGAVVTPSLAQNYVEGFYTIGDLALYVNRGLGRTRVPFRFMSKPEITIFTLQHS
;
A
#
# COMPACT_ATOMS: atom_id res chain seq x y z
N MET A 1 -6.81 -52.94 -20.97
CA MET A 1 -5.90 -51.77 -21.07
C MET A 1 -5.19 -51.80 -22.42
N LYS A 2 -5.24 -50.73 -23.22
CA LYS A 2 -4.41 -50.65 -24.44
C LYS A 2 -2.93 -50.66 -24.02
N LYS A 3 -2.11 -51.52 -24.63
CA LYS A 3 -0.65 -51.53 -24.40
C LYS A 3 -0.07 -50.22 -24.97
N ILE A 4 0.50 -49.38 -24.12
CA ILE A 4 1.21 -48.16 -24.54
C ILE A 4 2.54 -48.60 -25.17
N THR A 5 2.78 -48.22 -26.43
CA THR A 5 4.06 -48.52 -27.08
C THR A 5 5.15 -47.57 -26.57
N ARG A 6 6.43 -47.95 -26.69
CA ARG A 6 7.56 -47.05 -26.38
C ARG A 6 7.45 -45.71 -27.12
N ARG A 7 6.97 -45.74 -28.37
CA ARG A 7 6.75 -44.54 -29.20
C ARG A 7 5.64 -43.66 -28.62
N ASP A 8 4.55 -44.25 -28.14
CA ASP A 8 3.43 -43.51 -27.53
C ASP A 8 3.86 -42.89 -26.20
N PHE A 9 4.63 -43.61 -25.38
CA PHE A 9 5.22 -43.08 -24.15
C PHE A 9 6.13 -41.88 -24.43
N LEU A 10 7.07 -41.99 -25.38
CA LEU A 10 7.98 -40.89 -25.74
C LEU A 10 7.25 -39.68 -26.30
N LYS A 11 6.26 -39.88 -27.19
CA LYS A 11 5.43 -38.78 -27.71
C LYS A 11 4.63 -38.09 -26.62
N THR A 12 4.07 -38.86 -25.70
CA THR A 12 3.29 -38.30 -24.58
C THR A 12 4.20 -37.51 -23.65
N GLY A 13 5.37 -38.06 -23.28
CA GLY A 13 6.38 -37.37 -22.49
C GLY A 13 6.84 -36.05 -23.16
N MET A 14 7.19 -36.08 -24.44
CA MET A 14 7.57 -34.87 -25.18
C MET A 14 6.46 -33.82 -25.20
N ARG A 15 5.21 -34.23 -25.42
CA ARG A 15 4.05 -33.30 -25.40
C ARG A 15 3.86 -32.71 -24.01
N THR A 16 3.93 -33.52 -22.96
CA THR A 16 3.83 -33.04 -21.57
C THR A 16 4.94 -32.04 -21.25
N CYS A 17 6.20 -32.34 -21.61
CA CYS A 17 7.31 -31.40 -21.43
C CYS A 17 7.09 -30.10 -22.20
N LEU A 18 6.63 -30.18 -23.46
CA LEU A 18 6.35 -29.01 -24.28
C LEU A 18 5.22 -28.15 -23.69
N TYR A 19 4.10 -28.77 -23.28
CA TYR A 19 2.99 -28.05 -22.66
C TYR A 19 3.39 -27.44 -21.31
N SER A 20 4.18 -28.14 -20.50
CA SER A 20 4.72 -27.61 -19.26
C SER A 20 5.63 -26.41 -19.51
N PHE A 21 6.54 -26.51 -20.49
CA PHE A 21 7.42 -25.41 -20.87
C PHE A 21 6.62 -24.18 -21.31
N ILE A 22 5.67 -24.36 -22.23
CA ILE A 22 4.81 -23.27 -22.72
C ILE A 22 4.05 -22.62 -21.56
N THR A 23 3.43 -23.42 -20.69
CA THR A 23 2.64 -22.90 -19.57
C THR A 23 3.51 -22.11 -18.59
N THR A 24 4.68 -22.63 -18.23
CA THR A 24 5.62 -21.94 -17.33
C THR A 24 6.18 -20.67 -17.98
N SER A 25 6.48 -20.69 -19.28
CA SER A 25 6.95 -19.50 -20.00
C SER A 25 5.88 -18.41 -20.07
N ILE A 26 4.62 -18.77 -20.33
CA ILE A 26 3.49 -17.83 -20.32
C ILE A 26 3.31 -17.25 -18.91
N GLY A 27 3.31 -18.11 -17.88
CA GLY A 27 3.20 -17.67 -16.49
C GLY A 27 4.32 -16.71 -16.08
N TYR A 28 5.56 -17.05 -16.41
CA TYR A 28 6.73 -16.18 -16.19
C TYR A 28 6.58 -14.83 -16.88
N TYR A 29 6.21 -14.84 -18.17
CA TYR A 29 6.05 -13.61 -18.95
C TYR A 29 4.95 -12.72 -18.36
N TYR A 30 3.80 -13.31 -18.05
CA TYR A 30 2.68 -12.61 -17.43
C TYR A 30 3.08 -12.01 -16.09
N ALA A 31 3.72 -12.77 -15.21
CA ALA A 31 4.11 -12.31 -13.87
C ALA A 31 5.19 -11.21 -13.91
N LYS A 32 6.07 -11.20 -14.92
CA LYS A 32 7.15 -10.22 -15.02
C LYS A 32 6.76 -8.94 -15.75
N TYR A 33 5.97 -9.07 -16.82
CA TYR A 33 5.78 -8.00 -17.80
C TYR A 33 4.33 -7.54 -17.94
N ILE A 34 3.35 -8.32 -17.51
CA ILE A 34 1.93 -7.96 -17.63
C ILE A 34 1.39 -7.52 -16.27
N GLU A 35 1.31 -8.43 -15.30
CA GLU A 35 0.64 -8.17 -14.03
C GLU A 35 1.21 -6.97 -13.25
N PRO A 36 2.54 -6.74 -13.19
CA PRO A 36 3.11 -5.56 -12.53
C PRO A 36 2.67 -4.20 -13.10
N HIS A 37 2.04 -4.20 -14.27
CA HIS A 37 1.50 -2.99 -14.91
C HIS A 37 -0.04 -2.98 -14.94
N LEU A 38 -0.70 -4.03 -14.43
CA LEU A 38 -2.15 -4.11 -14.30
C LEU A 38 -2.61 -3.48 -12.99
N LEU A 39 -2.58 -2.15 -12.95
CA LEU A 39 -3.11 -1.37 -11.83
C LEU A 39 -4.60 -1.68 -11.60
N SER A 40 -4.93 -2.01 -10.35
CA SER A 40 -6.28 -2.17 -9.84
C SER A 40 -6.69 -0.95 -9.01
N PHE A 41 -7.97 -0.57 -9.11
CA PHE A 41 -8.62 0.32 -8.17
C PHE A 41 -9.55 -0.50 -7.29
N THR A 42 -9.36 -0.40 -5.99
CA THR A 42 -10.17 -1.12 -5.00
C THR A 42 -10.99 -0.10 -4.22
N GLU A 43 -12.30 -0.25 -4.23
CA GLU A 43 -13.21 0.72 -3.63
C GLU A 43 -13.95 0.11 -2.43
N HIS A 44 -13.97 0.88 -1.35
CA HIS A 44 -14.57 0.48 -0.09
C HIS A 44 -15.41 1.60 0.50
N THR A 45 -16.48 1.24 1.21
CA THR A 45 -17.30 2.19 1.95
C THR A 45 -17.11 1.96 3.44
N LEU A 46 -16.58 2.96 4.13
CA LEU A 46 -16.38 2.93 5.58
C LEU A 46 -17.63 3.49 6.26
N LYS A 47 -18.33 2.64 7.02
CA LYS A 47 -19.58 3.01 7.71
C LYS A 47 -19.33 3.12 9.21
N SER A 48 -19.72 4.24 9.82
CA SER A 48 -19.66 4.42 11.27
C SER A 48 -20.52 5.59 11.74
N GLN A 49 -21.09 5.47 12.94
CA GLN A 49 -21.75 6.57 13.66
C GLN A 49 -20.77 7.69 14.05
N LEU A 50 -19.47 7.36 14.19
CA LEU A 50 -18.40 8.31 14.52
C LEU A 50 -17.98 9.17 13.33
N ILE A 51 -18.31 8.77 12.09
CA ILE A 51 -18.10 9.60 10.91
C ILE A 51 -19.16 10.70 10.93
N PRO A 52 -18.80 11.99 11.01
CA PRO A 52 -19.80 13.05 11.02
C PRO A 52 -20.57 13.13 9.69
N LYS A 53 -21.83 13.59 9.74
CA LYS A 53 -22.70 13.69 8.54
C LYS A 53 -22.09 14.52 7.41
N SER A 54 -21.35 15.57 7.74
CA SER A 54 -20.63 16.44 6.81
C SER A 54 -19.48 15.77 6.07
N PHE A 55 -18.96 14.65 6.57
CA PHE A 55 -17.96 13.81 5.91
C PHE A 55 -18.58 12.74 5.00
N HIS A 56 -19.90 12.61 4.95
CA HIS A 56 -20.57 11.63 4.10
C HIS A 56 -20.21 11.86 2.63
N GLY A 57 -19.73 10.81 1.96
CA GLY A 57 -19.30 10.85 0.56
C GLY A 57 -17.85 11.30 0.37
N MET A 58 -17.14 11.72 1.42
CA MET A 58 -15.72 12.08 1.33
C MET A 58 -14.89 10.88 0.89
N LYS A 59 -13.99 11.10 -0.08
CA LYS A 59 -13.10 10.08 -0.65
C LYS A 59 -11.68 10.22 -0.12
N ILE A 60 -11.22 9.21 0.59
CA ILE A 60 -9.84 9.05 1.03
C ILE A 60 -9.15 8.04 0.10
N LEU A 61 -8.10 8.44 -0.59
CA LEU A 61 -7.32 7.56 -1.45
C LEU A 61 -6.02 7.16 -0.76
N GLN A 62 -5.74 5.87 -0.70
CA GLN A 62 -4.48 5.30 -0.24
C GLN A 62 -3.69 4.73 -1.43
N PHE A 63 -2.40 5.03 -1.45
CA PHE A 63 -1.41 4.27 -2.22
C PHE A 63 -0.17 4.02 -1.36
N SER A 64 0.65 3.04 -1.72
CA SER A 64 1.76 2.58 -0.90
C SER A 64 2.86 1.94 -1.74
N ASP A 65 4.05 1.77 -1.14
CA ASP A 65 5.15 0.94 -1.63
C ASP A 65 5.43 1.17 -3.11
N LEU A 66 5.80 2.40 -3.48
CA LEU A 66 6.10 2.75 -4.87
C LEU A 66 7.39 2.09 -5.36
N HIS A 67 8.39 1.95 -4.49
CA HIS A 67 9.73 1.43 -4.80
C HIS A 67 10.27 1.97 -6.13
N LEU A 68 10.32 3.30 -6.26
CA LEU A 68 10.96 3.96 -7.38
C LEU A 68 12.40 3.48 -7.52
N GLY A 69 12.77 3.13 -8.75
CA GLY A 69 14.04 2.48 -9.01
C GLY A 69 14.02 1.73 -10.34
N TYR A 70 14.81 0.66 -10.42
CA TYR A 70 15.05 -0.07 -11.67
C TYR A 70 13.76 -0.61 -12.33
N TYR A 71 12.77 -1.00 -11.52
CA TYR A 71 11.51 -1.60 -12.00
C TYR A 71 10.32 -0.63 -12.06
N PHE A 72 10.50 0.63 -11.62
CA PHE A 72 9.43 1.61 -11.58
C PHE A 72 9.96 3.00 -11.98
N SER A 73 9.61 3.41 -13.20
CA SER A 73 10.10 4.66 -13.78
C SER A 73 9.27 5.88 -13.43
N LEU A 74 9.86 7.06 -13.57
CA LEU A 74 9.16 8.35 -13.42
C LEU A 74 7.98 8.51 -14.39
N GLN A 75 8.06 7.96 -15.62
CA GLN A 75 6.93 8.00 -16.55
C GLN A 75 5.75 7.18 -16.04
N HIS A 76 6.03 6.07 -15.36
CA HIS A 76 4.98 5.29 -14.69
C HIS A 76 4.38 6.07 -13.53
N LEU A 77 5.22 6.73 -12.71
CA LEU A 77 4.76 7.60 -11.63
C LEU A 77 3.82 8.71 -12.12
N SER A 78 4.16 9.39 -13.21
CA SER A 78 3.29 10.44 -13.80
C SER A 78 1.93 9.88 -14.27
N LYS A 79 1.90 8.66 -14.79
CA LYS A 79 0.65 7.97 -15.15
C LYS A 79 -0.18 7.64 -13.90
N ILE A 80 0.46 7.19 -12.82
CA ILE A 80 -0.21 6.96 -11.54
C ILE A 80 -0.81 8.24 -10.98
N VAL A 81 -0.06 9.35 -10.96
CA VAL A 81 -0.58 10.65 -10.50
C VAL A 81 -1.78 11.11 -11.32
N SER A 82 -1.72 10.95 -12.65
CA SER A 82 -2.87 11.27 -13.53
C SER A 82 -4.11 10.43 -13.19
N LYS A 83 -3.91 9.14 -12.89
CA LYS A 83 -4.95 8.21 -12.46
C LYS A 83 -5.53 8.53 -11.08
N ILE A 84 -4.68 8.91 -10.12
CA ILE A 84 -5.10 9.40 -8.79
C ILE A 84 -6.01 10.62 -8.96
N ASN A 85 -5.59 11.61 -9.74
CA ASN A 85 -6.37 12.82 -9.95
C ASN A 85 -7.71 12.57 -10.66
N ALA A 86 -7.79 11.54 -11.53
CA ALA A 86 -9.05 11.16 -12.18
C ALA A 86 -10.11 10.66 -11.19
N VAL A 87 -9.71 10.10 -10.05
CA VAL A 87 -10.62 9.69 -8.97
C VAL A 87 -11.24 10.89 -8.24
N LYS A 88 -10.55 12.05 -8.29
CA LYS A 88 -10.86 13.27 -7.53
C LYS A 88 -10.94 13.01 -6.01
N PRO A 89 -9.86 12.55 -5.38
CA PRO A 89 -9.84 12.30 -3.94
C PRO A 89 -9.89 13.62 -3.16
N ASP A 90 -10.53 13.57 -1.99
CA ASP A 90 -10.57 14.68 -1.04
C ASP A 90 -9.29 14.71 -0.20
N ILE A 91 -8.84 13.53 0.21
CA ILE A 91 -7.62 13.29 0.99
C ILE A 91 -6.80 12.21 0.28
N VAL A 92 -5.48 12.38 0.27
CA VAL A 92 -4.55 11.36 -0.23
C VAL A 92 -3.58 10.93 0.87
N LEU A 93 -3.44 9.62 1.05
CA LEU A 93 -2.60 8.98 2.05
C LEU A 93 -1.53 8.14 1.34
N PHE A 94 -0.27 8.36 1.69
CA PHE A 94 0.85 7.54 1.25
C PHE A 94 1.45 6.78 2.43
N THR A 95 1.33 5.45 2.43
CA THR A 95 1.71 4.62 3.59
C THR A 95 3.16 4.12 3.56
N GLY A 96 4.07 4.81 2.88
CA GLY A 96 5.52 4.56 2.95
C GLY A 96 6.12 3.80 1.76
N ASP A 97 7.44 3.68 1.77
CA ASP A 97 8.31 3.02 0.79
C ASP A 97 8.28 3.66 -0.62
N LEU A 98 8.86 4.87 -0.71
CA LEU A 98 8.86 5.66 -1.94
C LEU A 98 9.93 5.20 -2.94
N ILE A 99 11.18 5.02 -2.50
CA ILE A 99 12.33 4.66 -3.34
C ILE A 99 12.90 3.33 -2.84
N ASP A 100 13.20 2.41 -3.77
CA ASP A 100 13.68 1.07 -3.42
C ASP A 100 15.09 1.09 -2.80
N ASN A 101 15.98 1.95 -3.34
CA ASN A 101 17.34 2.14 -2.82
C ASN A 101 17.85 3.57 -3.02
N TYR A 102 17.79 4.36 -1.94
CA TYR A 102 18.22 5.75 -1.90
C TYR A 102 19.71 5.97 -2.24
N GLN A 103 20.58 5.00 -1.97
CA GLN A 103 22.02 5.17 -2.24
C GLN A 103 22.34 5.22 -3.73
N THR A 104 21.48 4.64 -4.55
CA THR A 104 21.70 4.50 -6.01
C THR A 104 20.74 5.32 -6.84
N TYR A 105 19.72 5.92 -6.23
CA TYR A 105 18.66 6.63 -6.94
C TYR A 105 19.00 8.11 -7.13
N THR A 106 19.20 8.54 -8.37
CA THR A 106 19.67 9.90 -8.71
C THR A 106 18.55 10.90 -9.03
N ASP A 107 17.35 10.42 -9.32
CA ASP A 107 16.30 11.26 -9.93
C ASP A 107 15.36 11.89 -8.89
N THR A 108 15.82 12.07 -7.66
CA THR A 108 15.01 12.55 -6.53
C THR A 108 14.29 13.89 -6.77
N PRO A 109 14.85 14.91 -7.47
CA PRO A 109 14.14 16.18 -7.68
C PRO A 109 12.92 16.06 -8.60
N PHE A 110 12.95 15.13 -9.55
CA PHE A 110 11.84 14.88 -10.47
C PHE A 110 10.67 14.18 -9.78
N VAL A 111 10.96 13.31 -8.80
CA VAL A 111 9.93 12.62 -8.00
C VAL A 111 9.04 13.64 -7.32
N ALA A 112 9.64 14.61 -6.62
CA ALA A 112 8.90 15.64 -5.91
C ALA A 112 7.99 16.46 -6.85
N SER A 113 8.53 16.82 -8.01
CA SER A 113 7.82 17.60 -9.03
C SER A 113 6.58 16.86 -9.57
N ILE A 114 6.66 15.54 -9.72
CA ILE A 114 5.55 14.72 -10.20
C ILE A 114 4.48 14.58 -9.11
N LEU A 115 4.87 14.21 -7.89
CA LEU A 115 3.95 14.02 -6.75
C LEU A 115 3.25 15.31 -6.32
N LYS A 116 3.88 16.47 -6.56
CA LYS A 116 3.27 17.79 -6.35
C LYS A 116 1.96 17.97 -7.11
N ASN A 117 1.81 17.35 -8.28
CA ASN A 117 0.61 17.46 -9.11
C ASN A 117 -0.59 16.67 -8.56
N ILE A 118 -0.44 15.85 -7.51
CA ILE A 118 -1.57 15.21 -6.85
C ILE A 118 -2.47 16.28 -6.23
N GLN A 119 -3.76 16.23 -6.56
CA GLN A 119 -4.80 17.11 -6.05
C GLN A 119 -5.58 16.40 -4.95
N ALA A 120 -5.61 17.01 -3.75
CA ALA A 120 -6.35 16.54 -2.59
C ALA A 120 -6.73 17.78 -1.75
N PRO A 121 -7.94 18.36 -1.92
CA PRO A 121 -8.33 19.62 -1.30
C PRO A 121 -8.20 19.66 0.23
N PHE A 122 -8.30 18.51 0.91
CA PHE A 122 -8.17 18.39 2.36
C PHE A 122 -6.79 17.91 2.82
N GLY A 123 -5.85 17.72 1.89
CA GLY A 123 -4.45 17.49 2.18
C GLY A 123 -3.93 16.14 1.70
N LYS A 124 -2.60 16.05 1.73
CA LYS A 124 -1.81 14.87 1.37
C LYS A 124 -0.97 14.51 2.58
N PHE A 125 -1.06 13.27 3.05
CA PHE A 125 -0.39 12.82 4.27
C PHE A 125 0.45 11.60 3.98
N SER A 126 1.61 11.51 4.62
CA SER A 126 2.50 10.37 4.47
C SER A 126 3.13 9.94 5.78
N ILE A 127 3.60 8.70 5.83
CA ILE A 127 4.47 8.16 6.88
C ILE A 127 5.73 7.58 6.25
N TYR A 128 6.75 7.28 7.05
CA TYR A 128 7.88 6.48 6.58
C TYR A 128 7.47 5.02 6.44
N GLY A 129 8.04 4.35 5.44
CA GLY A 129 8.25 2.90 5.48
C GLY A 129 9.71 2.56 5.76
N ASN A 130 10.03 1.27 5.79
CA ASN A 130 11.36 0.83 6.21
C ASN A 130 12.41 1.15 5.15
N HIS A 131 12.08 1.17 3.86
CA HIS A 131 13.03 1.60 2.83
C HIS A 131 13.31 3.10 2.89
N ASP A 132 12.38 3.89 3.41
CA ASP A 132 12.56 5.34 3.54
C ASP A 132 13.54 5.69 4.67
N HIS A 133 13.64 4.88 5.73
CA HIS A 133 14.74 4.98 6.70
C HIS A 133 16.01 4.26 6.26
N GLY A 134 15.86 3.16 5.51
CA GLY A 134 16.94 2.32 5.04
C GLY A 134 17.96 3.07 4.19
N GLY A 135 19.25 2.73 4.34
CA GLY A 135 20.31 3.21 3.45
C GLY A 135 20.54 4.73 3.44
N TYR A 136 20.23 5.43 4.54
CA TYR A 136 20.29 6.90 4.67
C TYR A 136 19.20 7.64 3.86
N GLY A 137 18.03 7.02 3.66
CA GLY A 137 16.91 7.63 2.95
C GLY A 137 16.16 8.71 3.74
N THR A 138 16.26 8.72 5.08
CA THR A 138 15.35 9.47 5.97
C THR A 138 15.20 10.94 5.57
N GLU A 139 16.33 11.66 5.47
CA GLU A 139 16.32 13.09 5.15
C GLU A 139 15.91 13.35 3.69
N TYR A 140 16.27 12.46 2.76
CA TYR A 140 15.86 12.58 1.35
C TYR A 140 14.37 12.38 1.18
N TYR A 141 13.80 11.36 1.85
CA TYR A 141 12.36 11.11 1.84
C TYR A 141 11.60 12.30 2.40
N GLU A 142 11.98 12.78 3.59
CA GLU A 142 11.34 13.94 4.22
C GLU A 142 11.34 15.14 3.27
N HIS A 143 12.49 15.43 2.66
CA HIS A 143 12.62 16.52 1.71
C HIS A 143 11.70 16.34 0.50
N ILE A 144 11.70 15.16 -0.14
CA ILE A 144 10.85 14.88 -1.31
C ILE A 144 9.37 15.03 -0.95
N MET A 145 8.92 14.47 0.16
CA MET A 145 7.51 14.52 0.57
C MET A 145 7.07 15.95 0.86
N ARG A 146 7.90 16.72 1.56
CA ARG A 146 7.64 18.13 1.84
C ARG A 146 7.57 18.97 0.56
N GLU A 147 8.53 18.82 -0.36
CA GLU A 147 8.53 19.54 -1.65
C GLU A 147 7.36 19.12 -2.56
N SER A 148 6.88 17.90 -2.39
CA SER A 148 5.66 17.38 -3.03
C SER A 148 4.38 17.94 -2.42
N GLY A 149 4.45 18.65 -1.29
CA GLY A 149 3.30 19.15 -0.55
C GLY A 149 2.55 18.07 0.24
N PHE A 150 3.22 16.98 0.62
CA PHE A 150 2.73 16.05 1.63
C PHE A 150 3.14 16.53 3.01
N GLU A 151 2.23 16.39 3.97
CA GLU A 151 2.52 16.54 5.40
C GLU A 151 2.95 15.16 5.94
N LEU A 152 4.21 15.07 6.34
CA LEU A 152 4.77 13.87 6.96
C LEU A 152 4.28 13.73 8.40
N LEU A 153 3.53 12.66 8.67
CA LEU A 153 2.97 12.36 9.97
C LEU A 153 3.91 11.46 10.78
N LEU A 154 4.90 12.06 11.44
CA LEU A 154 5.87 11.35 12.26
C LEU A 154 5.43 11.31 13.73
N ASN A 155 4.82 10.21 14.18
CA ASN A 155 4.27 10.07 15.54
C ASN A 155 3.32 11.22 15.93
N SER A 156 2.50 11.64 14.97
CA SER A 156 1.69 12.85 15.07
C SER A 156 0.21 12.59 14.75
N GLU A 157 -0.61 13.57 15.09
CA GLU A 157 -2.04 13.60 14.78
C GLU A 157 -2.29 14.78 13.85
N LYS A 158 -3.05 14.52 12.78
CA LYS A 158 -3.69 15.54 11.97
C LYS A 158 -5.20 15.45 12.11
N ARG A 159 -5.83 16.56 12.49
CA ARG A 159 -7.28 16.69 12.50
C ARG A 159 -7.74 17.32 11.20
N ILE A 160 -8.63 16.63 10.51
CA ILE A 160 -9.32 17.21 9.36
C ILE A 160 -10.61 17.80 9.89
N ARG A 161 -10.75 19.11 9.82
CA ARG A 161 -11.91 19.84 10.35
C ARG A 161 -12.61 20.59 9.22
N LEU A 162 -13.93 20.44 9.15
CA LEU A 162 -14.77 21.16 8.19
C LEU A 162 -15.32 22.46 8.79
N LEU A 163 -15.99 23.28 7.97
CA LEU A 163 -16.52 24.59 8.37
C LEU A 163 -17.57 24.53 9.49
N ASP A 164 -18.27 23.40 9.63
CA ASP A 164 -19.23 23.15 10.70
C ASP A 164 -18.58 22.65 12.01
N ASN A 165 -17.24 22.68 12.08
CA ASN A 165 -16.41 22.18 13.18
C ASN A 165 -16.43 20.66 13.40
N SER A 166 -17.10 19.90 12.55
CA SER A 166 -16.97 18.44 12.55
C SER A 166 -15.54 18.03 12.20
N GLU A 167 -15.05 16.93 12.79
CA GLU A 167 -13.69 16.46 12.57
C GLU A 167 -13.57 14.94 12.52
N ILE A 168 -12.56 14.49 11.77
CA ILE A 168 -11.95 13.16 11.88
C ILE A 168 -10.46 13.33 12.20
N SER A 169 -9.83 12.31 12.77
CA SER A 169 -8.39 12.33 13.06
C SER A 169 -7.64 11.30 12.24
N ILE A 170 -6.49 11.71 11.71
CA ILE A 170 -5.52 10.87 11.01
C ILE A 170 -4.23 10.90 11.83
N PHE A 171 -3.82 9.74 12.32
CA PHE A 171 -2.57 9.55 13.02
C PHE A 171 -1.55 8.96 12.07
N GLY A 172 -0.28 9.34 12.20
CA GLY A 172 0.83 8.65 11.55
C GLY A 172 1.83 8.20 12.59
N LEU A 173 2.21 6.94 12.52
CA LEU A 173 3.33 6.41 13.29
C LEU A 173 4.60 6.43 12.44
N ASP A 174 5.73 6.51 13.13
CA ASP A 174 7.01 6.20 12.49
C ASP A 174 7.07 4.72 12.11
N ASP A 175 7.98 4.39 11.19
CA ASP A 175 8.24 3.02 10.76
C ASP A 175 8.58 2.11 11.96
N ILE A 176 8.04 0.90 11.99
CA ILE A 176 8.19 0.01 13.15
C ILE A 176 9.54 -0.70 13.14
N LEU A 177 10.04 -1.06 11.97
CA LEU A 177 11.26 -1.85 11.83
C LEU A 177 12.54 -1.04 12.06
N LEU A 178 12.62 0.16 11.49
CA LEU A 178 13.85 0.97 11.42
C LEU A 178 13.67 2.39 11.97
N GLY A 179 12.44 2.82 12.22
CA GLY A 179 12.12 4.10 12.84
C GLY A 179 12.14 4.08 14.37
N LYS A 180 11.49 5.08 14.97
CA LYS A 180 11.29 5.23 16.42
C LYS A 180 9.81 5.47 16.73
N PRO A 181 8.95 4.45 16.58
CA PRO A 181 7.52 4.60 16.75
C PRO A 181 7.18 4.90 18.22
N LYS A 182 6.29 5.87 18.43
CA LYS A 182 5.79 6.29 19.74
C LYS A 182 4.29 6.01 19.84
N ILE A 183 3.93 4.73 19.71
CA ILE A 183 2.53 4.25 19.65
C ILE A 183 1.70 4.83 20.79
N GLU A 184 2.11 4.56 22.04
CA GLU A 184 1.36 4.98 23.22
C GLU A 184 1.18 6.50 23.29
N LYS A 185 2.29 7.26 23.21
CA LYS A 185 2.25 8.73 23.25
C LYS A 185 1.42 9.34 22.12
N THR A 186 1.34 8.66 20.98
CA THR A 186 0.64 9.15 19.80
C THR A 186 -0.86 8.86 19.91
N LEU A 187 -1.22 7.61 20.19
CA LEU A 187 -2.59 7.11 20.13
C LEU A 187 -3.38 7.32 21.42
N GLN A 188 -2.74 7.62 22.56
CA GLN A 188 -3.46 8.11 23.76
C GLN A 188 -4.21 9.44 23.51
N ARG A 189 -3.86 10.17 22.44
CA ARG A 189 -4.58 11.39 22.02
C ARG A 189 -5.87 11.10 21.26
N ALA A 190 -6.07 9.88 20.78
CA ALA A 190 -7.26 9.49 20.03
C ALA A 190 -8.51 9.57 20.93
N ARG A 191 -9.59 10.14 20.39
CA ARG A 191 -10.83 10.38 21.12
C ARG A 191 -11.86 9.34 20.73
N GLN A 192 -12.51 8.72 21.71
CA GLN A 192 -13.59 7.76 21.46
C GLN A 192 -14.78 8.35 20.68
N THR A 193 -14.94 9.68 20.70
CA THR A 193 -16.01 10.40 20.00
C THR A 193 -15.65 10.88 18.60
N THR A 194 -14.46 10.53 18.08
CA THR A 194 -13.96 10.92 16.76
C THR A 194 -13.67 9.67 15.94
N TYR A 195 -13.96 9.69 14.63
CA TYR A 195 -13.49 8.63 13.75
C TYR A 195 -11.97 8.76 13.56
N ASN A 196 -11.22 7.79 14.08
CA ASN A 196 -9.76 7.82 14.12
C ASN A 196 -9.16 6.81 13.14
N ILE A 197 -8.37 7.32 12.19
CA ILE A 197 -7.60 6.55 11.23
C ILE A 197 -6.13 6.61 11.65
N VAL A 198 -5.39 5.50 11.62
CA VAL A 198 -3.94 5.48 11.82
C VAL A 198 -3.24 4.90 10.60
N LEU A 199 -2.15 5.55 10.20
CA LEU A 199 -1.24 5.07 9.17
C LEU A 199 -0.06 4.39 9.88
N VAL A 200 0.18 3.13 9.51
CA VAL A 200 1.31 2.33 10.01
C VAL A 200 1.82 1.51 8.85
N HIS A 201 3.11 1.59 8.51
CA HIS A 201 3.62 0.92 7.31
C HIS A 201 3.44 -0.59 7.42
N GLU A 202 3.90 -1.19 8.53
CA GLU A 202 3.79 -2.61 8.78
C GLU A 202 2.41 -2.99 9.39
N PRO A 203 1.75 -4.05 8.90
CA PRO A 203 0.42 -4.40 9.37
C PRO A 203 0.36 -5.24 10.65
N ASP A 204 1.37 -6.07 10.96
CA ASP A 204 1.30 -7.06 12.07
C ASP A 204 1.28 -6.47 13.48
N ILE A 205 1.49 -5.16 13.58
CA ILE A 205 1.36 -4.33 14.79
C ILE A 205 -0.12 -4.08 15.16
N ALA A 206 -1.08 -4.39 14.29
CA ALA A 206 -2.51 -4.14 14.52
C ALA A 206 -3.08 -4.63 15.87
N PRO A 207 -2.69 -5.80 16.44
CA PRO A 207 -3.13 -6.20 17.78
C PRO A 207 -2.75 -5.23 18.89
N GLN A 208 -1.62 -4.53 18.76
CA GLN A 208 -1.24 -3.49 19.73
C GLN A 208 -2.05 -2.21 19.51
N ILE A 209 -2.32 -1.85 18.25
CA ILE A 209 -3.14 -0.67 17.87
C ILE A 209 -4.58 -0.81 18.35
N ALA A 210 -5.12 -2.04 18.33
CA ALA A 210 -6.47 -2.35 18.79
C ALA A 210 -6.71 -2.03 20.28
N ASN A 211 -5.66 -1.75 21.08
CA ASN A 211 -5.80 -1.31 22.47
C ASN A 211 -6.12 0.19 22.62
N TYR A 212 -6.20 0.93 21.52
CA TYR A 212 -6.49 2.37 21.50
C TYR A 212 -7.82 2.63 20.77
N PRO A 213 -8.47 3.79 20.97
CA PRO A 213 -9.75 4.11 20.32
C PRO A 213 -9.54 4.48 18.85
N VAL A 214 -9.03 3.55 18.05
CA VAL A 214 -8.75 3.67 16.62
C VAL A 214 -9.74 2.80 15.85
N ASN A 215 -10.34 3.35 14.80
CA ASN A 215 -11.35 2.63 14.02
C ASN A 215 -10.76 1.95 12.79
N LEU A 216 -9.72 2.54 12.20
CA LEU A 216 -9.11 2.05 10.99
C LEU A 216 -7.59 2.19 11.03
N GLN A 217 -6.88 1.09 10.81
CA GLN A 217 -5.46 1.10 10.46
C GLN A 217 -5.30 0.89 8.96
N LEU A 218 -4.48 1.73 8.33
CA LEU A 218 -4.09 1.60 6.93
C LEU A 218 -2.59 1.30 6.85
N SER A 219 -2.27 0.18 6.19
CA SER A 219 -0.90 -0.33 6.06
C SER A 219 -0.53 -0.69 4.63
N GLY A 220 0.78 -0.83 4.40
CA GLY A 220 1.41 -1.28 3.16
C GLY A 220 2.33 -2.47 3.46
N HIS A 221 3.60 -2.37 3.04
CA HIS A 221 4.74 -3.24 3.39
C HIS A 221 4.68 -4.66 2.83
N SER A 222 3.51 -5.30 2.87
CA SER A 222 3.36 -6.72 2.53
C SER A 222 3.55 -7.01 1.03
N HIS A 223 3.33 -6.02 0.17
CA HIS A 223 3.15 -6.17 -1.29
C HIS A 223 2.08 -7.19 -1.71
N GLY A 224 1.15 -7.56 -0.83
CA GLY A 224 0.30 -8.74 -1.02
C GLY A 224 1.11 -10.04 -1.22
N GLY A 225 2.31 -10.11 -0.62
CA GLY A 225 3.29 -11.17 -0.84
C GLY A 225 4.05 -11.11 -2.16
N GLN A 226 3.71 -10.16 -3.05
CA GLN A 226 4.22 -9.98 -4.41
C GLN A 226 3.94 -11.16 -5.36
N VAL A 227 4.16 -12.41 -4.93
CA VAL A 227 3.85 -13.64 -5.64
C VAL A 227 3.02 -14.54 -4.73
N GLN A 228 1.80 -14.85 -5.15
CA GLN A 228 0.92 -15.78 -4.44
C GLN A 228 0.66 -17.04 -5.26
N ILE A 229 0.59 -18.18 -4.58
CA ILE A 229 0.18 -19.44 -5.18
C ILE A 229 -1.33 -19.61 -4.96
N PRO A 230 -2.11 -19.95 -6.00
CA PRO A 230 -3.54 -20.21 -5.85
C PRO A 230 -3.82 -21.15 -4.67
N PHE A 231 -4.78 -20.77 -3.82
CA PHE A 231 -5.21 -21.49 -2.61
C PHE A 231 -4.21 -21.54 -1.44
N LEU A 232 -2.92 -21.26 -1.66
CA LEU A 232 -1.90 -21.21 -0.60
C LEU A 232 -1.58 -19.78 -0.15
N GLY A 233 -1.82 -18.77 -0.99
CA GLY A 233 -1.54 -17.37 -0.70
C GLY A 233 -0.07 -17.01 -0.93
N ALA A 234 0.40 -15.98 -0.24
CA ALA A 234 1.75 -15.44 -0.37
C ALA A 234 2.84 -16.47 -0.04
N VAL A 235 3.85 -16.56 -0.91
CA VAL A 235 4.98 -17.49 -0.71
C VAL A 235 5.99 -16.93 0.29
N VAL A 236 6.22 -15.62 0.22
CA VAL A 236 7.16 -14.89 1.07
C VAL A 236 6.56 -13.53 1.39
N THR A 237 6.65 -13.14 2.65
CA THR A 237 6.30 -11.79 3.11
C THR A 237 7.45 -11.22 3.94
N PRO A 238 7.59 -9.89 4.03
CA PRO A 238 8.57 -9.28 4.91
C PRO A 238 8.19 -9.48 6.39
N SER A 239 9.16 -9.21 7.28
CA SER A 239 8.92 -9.19 8.72
C SER A 239 7.85 -8.16 9.07
N LEU A 240 6.95 -8.50 9.99
CA LEU A 240 5.77 -7.72 10.37
C LEU A 240 4.68 -7.60 9.29
N ALA A 241 4.65 -8.53 8.34
CA ALA A 241 3.55 -8.72 7.39
C ALA A 241 3.23 -10.21 7.16
N GLN A 242 3.43 -11.05 8.18
CA GLN A 242 3.20 -12.49 8.10
C GLN A 242 1.77 -12.88 8.46
N ASN A 243 1.13 -12.10 9.34
CA ASN A 243 -0.21 -12.41 9.81
C ASN A 243 -1.29 -11.73 8.95
N TYR A 244 -0.99 -10.53 8.45
CA TYR A 244 -1.90 -9.74 7.62
C TYR A 244 -1.22 -9.37 6.31
N VAL A 245 -1.71 -9.94 5.22
CA VAL A 245 -1.02 -9.87 3.91
C VAL A 245 -1.70 -8.89 2.98
N GLU A 246 -3.02 -8.89 2.88
CA GLU A 246 -3.75 -7.98 1.98
C GLU A 246 -5.22 -7.85 2.35
N GLY A 247 -5.83 -6.72 1.96
CA GLY A 247 -7.25 -6.50 2.16
C GLY A 247 -7.63 -6.22 3.62
N PHE A 248 -8.90 -6.47 3.95
CA PHE A 248 -9.45 -6.16 5.27
C PHE A 248 -9.29 -7.30 6.29
N TYR A 249 -9.01 -6.91 7.52
CA TYR A 249 -9.07 -7.75 8.71
C TYR A 249 -9.79 -7.00 9.84
N THR A 250 -10.32 -7.75 10.80
CA THR A 250 -10.98 -7.20 11.99
C THR A 250 -10.27 -7.71 13.24
N ILE A 251 -9.80 -6.79 14.08
CA ILE A 251 -9.08 -7.07 15.31
C ILE A 251 -9.81 -6.36 16.46
N GLY A 252 -10.73 -7.06 17.11
CA GLY A 252 -11.67 -6.41 18.04
C GLY A 252 -12.52 -5.38 17.29
N ASP A 253 -12.50 -4.13 17.74
CA ASP A 253 -13.21 -3.01 17.10
C ASP A 253 -12.38 -2.29 16.01
N LEU A 254 -11.10 -2.67 15.84
CA LEU A 254 -10.22 -2.11 14.82
C LEU A 254 -10.44 -2.82 13.48
N ALA A 255 -10.68 -2.05 12.43
CA ALA A 255 -10.49 -2.52 11.05
C ALA A 255 -9.03 -2.29 10.63
N LEU A 256 -8.38 -3.30 10.07
CA LEU A 256 -7.08 -3.18 9.41
C LEU A 256 -7.29 -3.33 7.91
N TYR A 257 -6.71 -2.45 7.11
CA TYR A 257 -6.57 -2.63 5.68
C TYR A 257 -5.10 -2.67 5.27
N VAL A 258 -4.70 -3.71 4.53
CA VAL A 258 -3.35 -3.89 4.01
C VAL A 258 -3.35 -3.72 2.49
N ASN A 259 -2.73 -2.65 2.00
CA ASN A 259 -2.61 -2.32 0.59
C ASN A 259 -1.48 -3.14 -0.06
N ARG A 260 -1.70 -3.64 -1.28
CA ARG A 260 -0.70 -4.46 -2.01
C ARG A 260 0.48 -3.66 -2.58
N GLY A 261 0.50 -2.35 -2.41
CA GLY A 261 1.50 -1.46 -2.96
C GLY A 261 1.46 -1.34 -4.49
N LEU A 262 2.28 -0.45 -5.04
CA LEU A 262 2.37 -0.21 -6.47
C LEU A 262 3.63 -0.79 -7.13
N GLY A 263 4.72 -0.81 -6.38
CA GLY A 263 6.06 -1.14 -6.80
C GLY A 263 6.39 -2.62 -6.66
N ARG A 264 7.67 -2.91 -6.87
CA ARG A 264 8.26 -4.23 -6.68
C ARG A 264 9.59 -4.06 -5.98
N THR A 265 9.86 -4.93 -5.01
CA THR A 265 11.18 -4.99 -4.36
C THR A 265 11.80 -6.37 -4.51
N ARG A 266 13.13 -6.41 -4.56
CA ARG A 266 14.02 -7.60 -4.67
C ARG A 266 13.88 -8.43 -5.95
N VAL A 267 12.66 -8.75 -6.39
CA VAL A 267 12.39 -9.53 -7.59
C VAL A 267 11.40 -8.82 -8.52
N PRO A 268 11.52 -8.98 -9.85
CA PRO A 268 10.74 -8.20 -10.83
C PRO A 268 9.31 -8.72 -11.09
N PHE A 269 8.78 -9.59 -10.24
CA PHE A 269 7.54 -10.32 -10.53
C PHE A 269 6.38 -9.81 -9.67
N ARG A 270 5.17 -9.84 -10.22
CA ARG A 270 3.92 -9.90 -9.44
C ARG A 270 3.05 -11.01 -10.00
N PHE A 271 2.46 -11.83 -9.15
CA PHE A 271 1.54 -12.87 -9.60
C PHE A 271 0.44 -13.09 -8.57
N MET A 272 -0.82 -12.97 -9.01
CA MET A 272 -1.99 -12.90 -8.12
C MET A 272 -1.89 -11.78 -7.06
N SER A 273 -1.08 -10.75 -7.29
CA SER A 273 -0.92 -9.57 -6.43
C SER A 273 -0.78 -8.31 -7.28
N LYS A 274 -1.89 -7.93 -7.93
CA LYS A 274 -1.94 -6.74 -8.79
C LYS A 274 -1.63 -5.46 -7.99
N PRO A 275 -0.85 -4.52 -8.57
CA PRO A 275 -0.67 -3.19 -8.01
C PRO A 275 -2.01 -2.54 -7.68
N GLU A 276 -2.10 -1.85 -6.55
CA GLU A 276 -3.38 -1.37 -6.02
C GLU A 276 -3.34 0.11 -5.62
N ILE A 277 -4.39 0.83 -6.01
CA ILE A 277 -4.82 2.08 -5.36
C ILE A 277 -6.15 1.79 -4.66
N THR A 278 -6.25 2.13 -3.39
CA THR A 278 -7.48 1.91 -2.62
C THR A 278 -8.20 3.23 -2.38
N ILE A 279 -9.52 3.21 -2.50
CA ILE A 279 -10.39 4.36 -2.31
C ILE A 279 -11.41 4.02 -1.25
N PHE A 280 -11.43 4.81 -0.19
CA PHE A 280 -12.38 4.71 0.91
C PHE A 280 -13.38 5.86 0.83
N THR A 281 -14.65 5.54 0.66
CA THR A 281 -15.74 6.51 0.76
C THR A 281 -16.31 6.47 2.16
N LEU A 282 -16.30 7.61 2.86
CA LEU A 282 -16.85 7.73 4.20
C LEU A 282 -18.38 7.78 4.15
N GLN A 283 -19.04 7.04 5.03
CA GLN A 283 -20.50 7.01 5.15
C GLN A 283 -20.91 7.07 6.62
N HIS A 284 -21.63 8.14 6.98
CA HIS A 284 -22.36 8.19 8.24
C HIS A 284 -23.48 7.12 8.26
N SER A 285 -23.58 6.38 9.37
CA SER A 285 -24.58 5.33 9.61
C SER A 285 -25.24 5.53 10.97
#